data_AF-A0A1H0I2N4-F1
#
_entry.id   AF-A0A1H0I2N4-F1
#
_cell.length_a   1.000
_cell.length_b   1.000
_cell.length_c   1.000
_cell.angle_alpha   90.00
_cell.angle_beta   90.00
_cell.angle_gamma   90.00
#
_symmetry.space_group_name_H-M   'P 1'
#
loop_
_entity.id
_entity.type
_entity.pdbx_description
1 polymer ?
#
loop_
_entity_poly.entity_id
_entity_poly.type
_entity_poly.pdbx_seq_one_letter_code
_entity_poly.pdbx_strand_id
1 'polypeptide(L)'
;MIKWNIFIISILVFATILGMFTQELFYYTTDVLEYSFTFGKYAVILATVFSWLLYIVAPLLAYFFAKKGRIKKSHFWVYLILTVIVGSLVSLWSLFVLGMSGF
;
A
#
# COMPACT_ATOMS: atom_id res chain seq x y z
N MET A 1 -6.29 -13.25 19.56
CA MET A 1 -5.40 -13.56 18.41
C MET A 1 -6.02 -13.08 17.09
N ILE A 2 -7.28 -13.45 16.80
CA ILE A 2 -8.00 -13.10 15.56
C ILE A 2 -7.99 -11.59 15.27
N LYS A 3 -8.33 -10.73 16.24
CA LYS A 3 -8.37 -9.27 16.04
C LYS A 3 -7.08 -8.64 15.52
N TRP A 4 -5.91 -9.17 15.90
CA TRP A 4 -4.62 -8.65 15.48
C TRP A 4 -4.27 -9.08 14.05
N ASN A 5 -4.66 -10.31 13.68
CA ASN A 5 -4.56 -10.78 12.30
C ASN A 5 -5.47 -9.95 11.38
N ILE A 6 -6.72 -9.70 11.79
CA ILE A 6 -7.65 -8.84 11.05
C ILE A 6 -7.03 -7.46 10.84
N PHE A 7 -6.49 -6.85 11.90
CA PHE A 7 -5.87 -5.54 11.81
C PHE A 7 -4.71 -5.48 10.80
N ILE A 8 -3.79 -6.46 10.82
CA ILE A 8 -2.69 -6.53 9.84
C ILE A 8 -3.22 -6.72 8.42
N ILE A 9 -4.20 -7.61 8.24
CA ILE A 9 -4.81 -7.86 6.92
C ILE A 9 -5.49 -6.59 6.39
N SER A 10 -6.22 -5.87 7.23
CA SER A 10 -6.83 -4.59 6.86
C SER A 10 -5.81 -3.57 6.40
N ILE A 11 -4.65 -3.48 7.07
CA ILE A 11 -3.54 -2.60 6.64
C ILE A 11 -3.03 -3.02 5.25
N LEU A 12 -2.78 -4.31 5.03
CA LEU A 12 -2.29 -4.81 3.74
C LEU A 12 -3.30 -4.59 2.60
N VAL A 13 -4.59 -4.83 2.86
CA VAL A 13 -5.67 -4.57 1.90
C VAL A 13 -5.71 -3.08 1.57
N PHE A 14 -5.64 -2.20 2.57
CA PHE A 14 -5.65 -0.76 2.35
C PHE A 14 -4.41 -0.28 1.58
N ALA A 15 -3.22 -0.81 1.89
CA ALA A 15 -2.00 -0.55 1.15
C ALA A 15 -2.14 -0.95 -0.33
N THR A 16 -2.74 -2.12 -0.57
CA THR A 16 -2.99 -2.65 -1.93
C THR A 16 -3.93 -1.73 -2.69
N ILE A 17 -5.05 -1.33 -2.09
CA ILE A 17 -6.03 -0.42 -2.71
C ILE A 17 -5.34 0.89 -3.08
N LEU A 18 -4.63 1.54 -2.15
CA LEU A 18 -3.96 2.81 -2.43
C LEU A 18 -2.97 2.74 -3.59
N GLY A 19 -2.19 1.65 -3.66
CA GLY A 19 -1.19 1.50 -4.72
C GLY A 19 -1.77 1.07 -6.07
N MET A 20 -2.84 0.26 -6.07
CA MET A 20 -3.52 -0.18 -7.30
C MET A 20 -4.28 0.97 -7.96
N PHE A 21 -4.97 1.79 -7.18
CA PHE A 21 -5.87 2.84 -7.68
C PHE A 21 -5.17 4.17 -8.01
N THR A 22 -3.84 4.18 -8.13
CA THR A 22 -3.09 5.41 -8.42
C THR A 22 -3.41 5.95 -9.81
N GLN A 23 -3.67 5.09 -10.80
CA GLN A 23 -4.01 5.50 -12.16
C GLN A 23 -5.40 6.16 -12.20
N GLU A 24 -6.38 5.53 -11.57
CA GLU A 24 -7.73 6.03 -11.44
C GLU A 24 -7.75 7.34 -10.65
N LEU A 25 -6.93 7.46 -9.61
CA LEU A 25 -6.77 8.69 -8.84
C LEU A 25 -6.26 9.83 -9.74
N PHE A 26 -5.27 9.55 -10.60
CA PHE A 26 -4.74 10.54 -11.53
C PHE A 26 -5.84 11.05 -12.47
N TYR A 27 -6.48 10.15 -13.21
CA TYR A 27 -7.55 10.49 -14.17
C TYR A 27 -8.73 11.18 -13.50
N TYR A 28 -9.13 10.72 -12.31
CA TYR A 28 -10.24 11.35 -11.59
C TYR A 28 -9.91 12.81 -11.22
N THR A 29 -8.68 13.07 -10.76
CA THR A 29 -8.29 14.43 -10.41
C THR A 29 -8.10 15.35 -11.63
N THR A 30 -7.52 14.86 -12.72
CA THR A 30 -7.22 15.70 -13.89
C THR A 30 -8.40 15.85 -14.83
N ASP A 31 -9.16 14.78 -15.06
CA ASP A 31 -10.14 14.71 -16.14
C ASP A 31 -11.58 14.91 -15.63
N VAL A 32 -11.86 14.48 -14.39
CA VAL A 32 -13.22 14.58 -13.81
C VAL A 32 -13.37 15.81 -12.93
N LEU A 33 -12.40 16.06 -12.06
CA LEU A 33 -12.41 17.24 -11.18
C LEU A 33 -11.81 18.49 -11.84
N GLU A 34 -11.26 18.35 -13.05
CA GLU A 34 -10.58 19.42 -13.81
C GLU A 34 -9.48 20.13 -12.99
N TYR A 35 -8.88 19.45 -12.02
CA TYR A 35 -7.75 20.00 -11.28
C TYR A 35 -6.50 20.02 -12.15
N SER A 36 -5.57 20.91 -11.80
CA SER A 36 -4.31 21.00 -12.51
C SER A 36 -3.61 19.64 -12.58
N PHE A 37 -2.98 19.34 -13.71
CA PHE A 37 -2.16 18.15 -13.92
C PHE A 37 -1.13 17.93 -12.78
N THR A 38 -0.56 19.03 -12.30
CA THR A 38 0.35 19.07 -11.16
C THR A 38 -0.29 18.55 -9.87
N PHE A 39 -1.56 18.87 -9.61
CA PHE A 39 -2.28 18.34 -8.46
C PHE A 39 -2.47 16.82 -8.55
N GLY A 40 -2.88 16.33 -9.73
CA GLY A 40 -3.04 14.88 -9.95
C GLY A 40 -1.74 14.11 -9.73
N LYS A 41 -0.61 14.66 -10.18
CA LYS A 41 0.73 14.10 -9.88
C LYS A 41 0.98 13.99 -8.38
N TYR A 42 0.76 15.06 -7.63
CA TYR A 42 0.97 15.03 -6.17
C TYR A 42 0.07 14.02 -5.47
N ALA A 43 -1.18 13.87 -5.92
CA ALA A 43 -2.08 12.86 -5.39
C ALA A 43 -1.53 11.43 -5.61
N VAL A 44 -1.02 11.12 -6.80
CA VAL A 44 -0.38 9.84 -7.12
C VAL A 44 0.87 9.59 -6.28
N ILE A 45 1.73 10.60 -6.13
CA ILE A 45 2.95 10.51 -5.30
C ILE A 45 2.56 10.18 -3.85
N LEU A 46 1.60 10.92 -3.28
CA LEU A 46 1.16 10.69 -1.91
C LEU A 46 0.58 9.28 -1.75
N ALA A 47 -0.32 8.85 -2.63
CA ALA A 47 -0.91 7.52 -2.59
C ALA A 47 0.15 6.41 -2.67
N THR A 48 1.16 6.58 -3.55
CA THR A 48 2.29 5.65 -3.70
C THR A 48 3.12 5.57 -2.41
N VAL A 49 3.54 6.72 -1.86
CA VAL A 49 4.35 6.78 -0.63
C VAL A 49 3.58 6.20 0.56
N PHE A 50 2.28 6.52 0.70
CA PHE A 50 1.45 5.94 1.74
C PHE A 50 1.29 4.43 1.60
N SER A 51 1.08 3.92 0.39
CA SER A 51 1.03 2.47 0.14
C SER A 51 2.33 1.80 0.58
N TRP A 52 3.49 2.35 0.21
CA TRP A 52 4.80 1.82 0.62
C TRP A 52 4.99 1.84 2.13
N LEU A 53 4.64 2.94 2.80
CA LEU A 53 4.72 3.03 4.25
C LEU A 53 3.87 1.96 4.93
N LEU A 54 2.65 1.70 4.44
CA LEU A 54 1.80 0.66 4.99
C LEU A 54 2.36 -0.74 4.78
N TYR A 55 2.95 -1.02 3.60
CA TYR A 55 3.66 -2.27 3.36
C TYR A 55 4.90 -2.44 4.26
N ILE A 56 5.55 -1.37 4.70
CA ILE A 56 6.65 -1.46 5.68
C ILE A 56 6.11 -1.62 7.11
N VAL A 57 5.06 -0.90 7.46
CA VAL A 57 4.48 -0.89 8.82
C VAL A 57 3.80 -2.22 9.15
N ALA A 58 3.14 -2.87 8.18
CA ALA A 58 2.46 -4.16 8.38
C ALA A 58 3.38 -5.28 8.93
N PRO A 59 4.54 -5.61 8.31
CA PRO A 59 5.45 -6.63 8.83
C PRO A 59 6.12 -6.20 10.14
N LEU A 60 6.38 -4.90 10.35
CA LEU A 60 6.88 -4.40 11.64
C LEU A 60 5.88 -4.66 12.77
N LEU A 61 4.60 -4.33 12.56
CA LEU A 61 3.52 -4.61 13.51
C LEU A 61 3.34 -6.11 13.71
N ALA A 62 3.39 -6.91 12.64
CA ALA A 62 3.33 -8.36 12.73
C ALA A 62 4.47 -8.92 13.59
N TYR A 63 5.70 -8.42 13.43
CA TYR A 63 6.83 -8.80 14.26
C TYR A 63 6.59 -8.46 15.74
N PHE A 64 6.16 -7.23 16.04
CA PHE A 64 5.87 -6.83 17.42
C PHE A 64 4.74 -7.65 18.05
N PHE A 65 3.69 -7.96 17.29
CA PHE A 65 2.58 -8.79 17.77
C PHE A 65 3.00 -10.25 17.95
N ALA A 66 3.85 -10.80 17.09
CA ALA A 66 4.39 -12.14 17.26
C ALA A 66 5.28 -12.23 18.51
N LYS A 67 6.15 -11.22 18.73
CA LYS A 67 6.98 -11.11 19.93
C LYS A 67 6.16 -11.05 21.22
N LYS A 68 5.02 -10.35 21.18
CA LYS A 68 4.07 -10.24 22.32
C LYS A 68 3.12 -11.44 22.45
N GLY A 69 3.29 -12.51 21.66
CA GLY A 69 2.40 -13.69 21.68
C GLY A 69 0.97 -13.42 21.19
N ARG A 70 0.73 -12.28 20.54
CA ARG A 70 -0.60 -11.84 20.08
C ARG A 70 -1.02 -12.50 18.77
N ILE A 71 -0.04 -12.94 17.97
CA ILE A 71 -0.20 -13.73 16.75
C ILE A 71 0.84 -14.87 16.73
N LYS A 72 0.60 -15.95 15.97
CA LYS A 72 1.57 -17.06 15.87
C LYS A 72 2.76 -16.64 15.01
N LYS A 73 3.97 -17.11 15.33
CA LYS A 73 5.18 -16.85 14.53
C LYS A 73 5.05 -17.29 13.07
N SER A 74 4.29 -18.34 12.78
CA SER A 74 4.02 -18.76 11.40
C SER A 74 3.26 -17.72 10.59
N HIS A 75 2.35 -16.97 11.21
CA HIS A 75 1.57 -15.93 10.51
C HIS A 75 2.45 -14.73 10.15
N PHE A 76 3.47 -14.41 10.97
CA PHE A 76 4.45 -13.38 10.63
C PHE A 76 5.16 -13.68 9.31
N TRP A 77 5.63 -14.92 9.10
CA TRP A 77 6.27 -15.32 7.85
C TRP A 77 5.33 -15.20 6.65
N VAL A 78 4.06 -15.58 6.81
CA VAL A 78 3.04 -15.40 5.77
C VAL A 78 2.86 -13.92 5.44
N TYR A 79 2.74 -13.04 6.44
CA TYR A 79 2.60 -11.60 6.21
C TYR A 79 3.83 -10.99 5.55
N LEU A 80 5.03 -11.44 5.90
CA LEU A 80 6.27 -10.98 5.29
C LEU A 80 6.33 -11.38 3.81
N ILE A 81 6.03 -12.64 3.48
CA ILE A 81 6.00 -13.12 2.09
C ILE A 81 4.93 -12.38 1.29
N LEU A 82 3.72 -12.21 1.83
CA LEU A 82 2.65 -11.45 1.17
C LEU A 82 3.06 -10.00 0.92
N THR A 83 3.71 -9.36 1.90
CA THR A 83 4.22 -8.00 1.76
C THR A 83 5.24 -7.90 0.63
N VAL A 84 6.17 -8.85 0.52
CA VAL A 84 7.20 -8.83 -0.53
C VAL A 84 6.56 -9.08 -1.90
N ILE A 85 5.72 -10.11 -2.06
CA ILE A 85 5.14 -10.46 -3.35
C ILE A 85 4.13 -9.41 -3.80
N VAL A 86 3.11 -9.15 -2.98
CA VAL A 86 2.04 -8.21 -3.36
C VAL A 86 2.56 -6.78 -3.35
N GLY A 87 3.36 -6.41 -2.34
CA GLY A 87 3.94 -5.08 -2.25
C GLY A 87 4.88 -4.76 -3.41
N SER A 88 5.70 -5.71 -3.90
CA SER A 88 6.55 -5.46 -5.08
C SER A 88 5.72 -5.25 -6.35
N LEU A 89 4.71 -6.09 -6.61
CA LEU A 89 3.82 -5.95 -7.77
C LEU A 89 3.06 -4.61 -7.73
N VAL A 90 2.47 -4.28 -6.59
CA VAL A 90 1.74 -3.02 -6.40
C VAL A 90 2.68 -1.81 -6.49
N SER A 91 3.90 -1.91 -5.96
CA SER A 91 4.88 -0.82 -6.05
C SER A 91 5.37 -0.59 -7.47
N LEU A 92 5.56 -1.66 -8.26
CA LEU A 92 5.91 -1.56 -9.67
C LEU A 92 4.79 -0.89 -10.45
N TRP A 93 3.54 -1.27 -10.18
CA TRP A 93 2.37 -0.64 -10.79
C TRP A 93 2.28 0.85 -10.43
N SER A 94 2.39 1.21 -9.15
CA SER A 94 2.30 2.60 -8.72
C SER A 94 3.43 3.47 -9.31
N LEU A 95 4.64 2.90 -9.43
CA LEU A 95 5.78 3.57 -10.08
C LEU A 95 5.57 3.74 -11.58
N PHE A 96 5.02 2.74 -12.25
CA PHE A 96 4.68 2.82 -13.67
C PHE A 96 3.69 3.96 -13.95
N VAL A 97 2.63 4.07 -13.15
CA VAL A 97 1.65 5.16 -13.25
C VAL A 97 2.31 6.52 -12.98
N LEU A 98 3.16 6.60 -11.96
CA LEU A 98 3.91 7.81 -11.64
C LEU A 98 4.85 8.22 -12.79
N GLY A 99 5.49 7.27 -13.46
CA GLY A 99 6.27 7.51 -14.68
C GLY A 99 5.41 8.03 -15.84
N MET A 100 4.26 7.40 -16.10
CA MET A 100 3.31 7.85 -17.14
C MET A 100 2.71 9.22 -16.85
N SER A 101 2.63 9.63 -15.59
CA SER A 101 2.18 10.98 -15.23
C SER A 101 3.14 12.07 -15.71
N GLY A 102 4.31 11.73 -16.27
CA GLY A 102 5.24 12.67 -16.90
C GLY A 102 6.30 13.19 -15.92
N PHE A 103 6.94 12.27 -15.20
CA PHE A 103 8.25 12.50 -14.59
C PHE A 103 9.36 12.36 -15.63
#